data_AF-A0A1X0JEP1-F1
#
_entry.id   AF-A0A1X0JEP1-F1
#
_cell.length_a   1.000
_cell.length_b   1.000
_cell.length_c   1.000
_cell.angle_alpha   90.00
_cell.angle_beta   90.00
_cell.angle_gamma   90.00
#
_symmetry.space_group_name_H-M   'P 1'
#
loop_
_entity.id
_entity.type
_entity.pdbx_description
1 polymer ?
#
loop_
_entity_poly.entity_id
_entity_poly.type
_entity_poly.pdbx_seq_one_letter_code
_entity_poly.pdbx_strand_id
1 'polypeptide(L)' 'MTVMSQLQRRPVSYTPEEASSLAIAAAGLAGFPDSDSVRELLARMDSGELDEEQAAAEVVARFTQPGFCER' A
#
# COMPACT_ATOMS: atom_id res chain seq x y z
N MET A 1 6.85 -5.72 -42.20
CA MET A 1 6.45 -6.66 -41.14
C MET A 1 7.05 -6.15 -39.83
N THR A 2 6.25 -5.44 -39.02
CA THR A 2 6.70 -4.88 -37.75
C THR A 2 6.44 -5.91 -36.67
N VAL A 3 7.51 -6.50 -36.12
CA VAL A 3 7.42 -7.36 -34.95
C VAL A 3 7.07 -6.47 -33.77
N MET A 4 5.80 -6.40 -33.41
CA MET A 4 5.39 -5.86 -32.11
C MET A 4 5.85 -6.87 -31.07
N SER A 5 7.04 -6.63 -30.50
CA SER A 5 7.52 -7.37 -29.32
C SER A 5 6.43 -7.29 -28.25
N GLN A 6 5.72 -8.39 -28.06
CA GLN A 6 4.82 -8.53 -26.94
C GLN A 6 5.70 -8.40 -25.69
N LEU A 7 5.56 -7.29 -24.97
CA LEU A 7 6.03 -7.16 -23.59
C LEU A 7 5.35 -8.30 -22.84
N GLN A 8 6.02 -9.45 -22.76
CA GLN A 8 5.60 -10.56 -21.93
C GLN A 8 5.64 -10.02 -20.51
N ARG A 9 4.48 -9.58 -20.00
CA ARG A 9 4.31 -9.20 -18.59
C ARG A 9 4.54 -10.48 -17.80
N ARG A 10 5.80 -10.70 -17.41
CA ARG A 10 6.13 -11.74 -16.47
C ARG A 10 5.48 -11.37 -15.15
N PRO A 11 4.76 -12.29 -14.49
CA PRO A 11 4.30 -12.05 -13.14
C PRO A 11 5.55 -11.80 -12.28
N VAL A 12 5.67 -10.58 -11.78
CA VAL A 12 6.71 -10.24 -10.82
C VAL A 12 6.13 -10.62 -9.46
N SER A 13 6.83 -11.51 -8.76
CA SER A 13 6.52 -11.78 -7.36
C SER A 13 7.33 -10.79 -6.54
N TYR A 14 6.66 -10.07 -5.66
CA TYR A 14 7.29 -9.15 -4.72
C TYR A 14 7.33 -9.80 -3.34
N THR A 15 8.37 -9.52 -2.57
CA THR A 15 8.31 -9.71 -1.12
C THR A 15 7.30 -8.72 -0.51
N PRO A 16 6.80 -8.97 0.71
CA PRO A 16 5.95 -8.00 1.40
C PRO A 16 6.59 -6.60 1.46
N GLU A 17 7.86 -6.53 1.87
CA GLU A 17 8.63 -5.27 1.94
C GLU A 17 8.74 -4.55 0.58
N GLU A 18 8.96 -5.29 -0.51
CA GLU A 18 9.00 -4.73 -1.86
C GLU A 18 7.63 -4.20 -2.30
N ALA A 19 6.55 -4.92 -1.96
CA ALA A 19 5.18 -4.51 -2.25
C ALA A 19 4.81 -3.24 -1.46
N SER A 20 5.17 -3.18 -0.17
CA SER A 20 4.97 -2.02 0.70
C SER A 20 5.76 -0.80 0.21
N SER A 21 7.02 -0.98 -0.17
CA SER A 21 7.85 0.09 -0.76
C SER A 21 7.29 0.62 -2.08
N LEU A 22 6.80 -0.27 -2.94
CA LEU A 22 6.16 0.10 -4.21
C LEU A 22 4.86 0.88 -3.96
N ALA A 23 4.05 0.46 -2.99
CA ALA A 23 2.81 1.14 -2.64
C ALA A 23 3.07 2.57 -2.13
N ILE A 24 4.07 2.77 -1.27
CA ILE A 24 4.49 4.11 -0.79
C ILE A 24 4.96 4.98 -1.96
N ALA A 25 5.81 4.44 -2.84
CA ALA A 25 6.29 5.17 -4.00
C ALA A 25 5.15 5.59 -4.94
N ALA A 26 4.19 4.69 -5.19
CA ALA A 26 3.01 4.98 -6.00
C ALA A 26 2.11 6.04 -5.37
N ALA A 27 1.90 5.98 -4.05
CA ALA A 27 1.14 6.99 -3.32
C ALA A 27 1.80 8.38 -3.39
N GLY A 28 3.12 8.44 -3.21
CA GLY A 28 3.89 9.67 -3.35
C GLY A 28 3.83 10.25 -4.77
N LEU A 29 3.90 9.41 -5.80
CA LEU A 29 3.72 9.82 -7.20
C LEU A 29 2.32 10.36 -7.49
N ALA A 30 1.31 9.81 -6.82
CA ALA A 30 -0.07 10.30 -6.90
C ALA A 30 -0.32 11.57 -6.06
N GLY A 31 0.71 12.10 -5.39
CA GLY A 31 0.63 13.33 -4.60
C GLY A 31 0.09 13.13 -3.19
N PHE A 32 -0.03 11.88 -2.72
CA PHE A 32 -0.38 11.61 -1.33
C PHE A 32 0.87 11.78 -0.47
N PRO A 33 0.81 12.59 0.60
CA PRO A 33 1.95 12.78 1.48
C PRO A 33 2.25 11.48 2.22
N ASP A 34 3.54 11.29 2.45
CA ASP A 34 4.02 10.18 3.25
C ASP A 34 3.55 10.32 4.69
N SER A 35 2.93 9.27 5.23
CA SER A 35 2.37 9.27 6.58
C SER A 35 3.09 8.22 7.42
N ASP A 36 3.68 8.65 8.53
CA ASP A 36 4.35 7.75 9.48
C ASP A 36 3.42 6.62 9.96
N SER A 37 2.14 6.92 10.14
CA SER A 37 1.13 5.94 10.52
C SER A 37 0.85 4.87 9.46
N VAL A 38 1.03 5.21 8.17
CA VAL A 38 0.91 4.26 7.06
C VAL A 38 2.17 3.40 6.96
N ARG A 39 3.35 4.01 7.15
CA ARG A 39 4.63 3.27 7.20
C ARG A 39 4.66 2.25 8.33
N GLU A 40 4.19 2.63 9.52
CA GLU A 40 4.08 1.73 10.66
C GLU A 40 3.11 0.57 10.39
N LEU A 41 1.95 0.85 9.79
CA LEU A 41 0.98 -0.17 9.43
C LEU A 41 1.56 -1.18 8.44
N LEU A 42 2.22 -0.70 7.38
CA LEU A 42 2.88 -1.54 6.38
C LEU A 42 4.01 -2.38 6.99
N ALA A 43 4.83 -1.81 7.88
CA ALA A 43 5.91 -2.55 8.54
C ALA A 43 5.37 -3.72 9.40
N ARG A 44 4.21 -3.53 10.05
CA ARG A 44 3.53 -4.59 10.83
C ARG A 44 2.90 -5.66 9.94
N MET A 45 2.46 -5.29 8.73
CA MET A 45 2.03 -6.26 7.71
C MET A 45 3.23 -7.05 7.17
N ASP A 46 4.35 -6.37 6.89
CA ASP A 46 5.57 -6.99 6.37
C ASP A 46 6.18 -7.99 7.37
N SER A 47 6.06 -7.72 8.67
CA SER A 47 6.49 -8.64 9.74
C SER A 47 5.53 -9.80 9.98
N GLY A 48 4.33 -9.76 9.39
CA GLY A 48 3.26 -10.73 9.61
C GLY A 48 2.54 -10.58 10.97
N GLU A 49 2.74 -9.46 11.67
CA GLU A 49 2.01 -9.13 12.90
C GLU A 49 0.54 -8.81 12.59
N LEU A 50 0.28 -8.24 11.41
CA LEU A 50 -1.06 -7.94 10.91
C LEU A 50 -1.32 -8.64 9.58
N ASP A 51 -2.50 -9.24 9.46
CA ASP A 51 -3.05 -9.63 8.16
C ASP A 51 -3.77 -8.45 7.47
N GLU A 52 -4.14 -8.66 6.20
CA GLU A 52 -4.83 -7.66 5.37
C GLU A 52 -6.17 -7.20 5.98
N GLU A 53 -6.93 -8.11 6.57
CA GLU A 53 -8.26 -7.83 7.12
C GLU A 53 -8.16 -6.99 8.40
N GLN A 54 -7.18 -7.31 9.25
CA GLN A 54 -6.85 -6.55 10.45
C GLN A 54 -6.30 -5.15 10.11
N ALA A 55 -5.42 -5.05 9.11
CA ALA A 55 -4.90 -3.77 8.66
C ALA A 55 -6.02 -2.88 8.09
N ALA A 56 -6.93 -3.45 7.29
CA ALA A 56 -8.09 -2.73 6.77
C ALA A 56 -9.03 -2.26 7.90
N ALA A 57 -9.29 -3.11 8.89
CA ALA A 57 -10.07 -2.74 10.06
C ALA A 57 -9.43 -1.60 10.85
N GLU A 58 -8.10 -1.60 11.00
CA GLU A 58 -7.35 -0.54 11.69
C GLU A 58 -7.44 0.80 10.95
N VAL A 59 -7.34 0.80 9.61
CA VAL A 59 -7.55 1.99 8.78
C VAL A 59 -8.98 2.52 8.95
N VAL A 60 -9.98 1.65 8.87
CA VAL A 60 -11.38 2.05 9.06
C VAL A 60 -11.58 2.63 10.46
N ALA A 61 -11.05 1.98 11.51
CA ALA A 61 -11.17 2.46 12.88
C ALA A 61 -10.48 3.83 13.08
N ARG A 62 -9.32 4.07 12.46
CA ARG A 62 -8.58 5.33 12.56
C ARG A 62 -9.25 6.49 11.80
N PHE A 63 -9.85 6.21 10.63
CA PHE A 63 -10.31 7.25 9.71
C PHE A 63 -11.84 7.37 9.58
N THR A 64 -12.60 6.45 10.20
CA THR A 64 -14.08 6.45 10.19
C THR A 64 -14.68 6.80 11.54
N GLN A 65 -13.87 7.27 12.51
CA GLN A 65 -14.42 7.80 13.76
C GLN A 65 -15.35 8.99 13.48
N PRO A 66 -16.58 9.00 14.04
CA PRO A 66 -17.49 10.15 13.95
C PRO A 66 -16.86 11.31 14.71
N GLY A 67 -16.14 12.17 13.99
CA GLY A 67 -15.36 13.28 14.54
C GLY A 67 -14.29 13.81 13.59
N PHE A 68 -13.91 13.06 12.54
CA PHE A 68 -12.94 13.53 11.53
C PHE A 68 -13.58 14.31 10.36
N CYS A 69 -14.92 14.26 10.22
CA CYS A 69 -15.68 15.01 9.20
C CYS A 69 -16.10 16.43 9.64
N GLU A 70 -15.79 16.86 10.86
CA GLU A 70 -16.08 18.22 11.33
C GLU A 70 -14.79 18.98 11.63
N ARG A 71 -14.17 19.54 10.58
CA ARG A 71 -13.41 20.79 10.69
C ARG A 71 -13.23 21.49 9.35
#